data_AF-A0A101VPB1-F1
#
_entry.id   AF-A0A101VPB1-F1
#
_cell.length_a   1.000
_cell.length_b   1.000
_cell.length_c   1.000
_cell.angle_alpha   90.00
_cell.angle_beta   90.00
_cell.angle_gamma   90.00
#
_symmetry.space_group_name_H-M   'P 1'
#
loop_
_entity.id
_entity.type
_entity.pdbx_description
1 polymer ?
#
loop_
_entity_poly.entity_id
_entity_poly.type
_entity_poly.pdbx_seq_one_letter_code
_entity_poly.pdbx_strand_id
1 'polypeptide(L)'
;MRLISTTGLVHAGLSVAFVVTLALVNWISASEATAKRAVPDSVKVACSGDYKRFCPGYEIGSSKLDRCMRSNGKRLSNVCVRELVDNGMVPRSLLSKARRR
;
A
#
# COMPACT_ATOMS: atom_id res chain seq x y z
N MET A 1 10.72 -1.81 -35.35
CA MET A 1 10.69 -3.23 -34.97
C MET A 1 10.29 -3.33 -33.48
N ARG A 2 9.22 -3.95 -32.97
CA ARG A 2 8.44 -5.12 -33.40
C ARG A 2 9.38 -6.20 -33.97
N LEU A 3 9.66 -7.29 -33.27
CA LEU A 3 8.70 -8.19 -32.64
C LEU A 3 9.43 -9.38 -31.97
N ILE A 4 8.76 -9.98 -30.97
CA ILE A 4 8.76 -11.44 -30.64
C ILE A 4 10.08 -11.97 -30.03
N SER A 5 10.17 -12.17 -28.71
CA SER A 5 9.59 -13.26 -27.91
C SER A 5 10.28 -14.62 -28.13
N THR A 6 11.46 -14.77 -27.54
CA THR A 6 12.17 -16.06 -27.35
C THR A 6 12.05 -16.55 -25.89
N THR A 7 10.91 -16.27 -25.23
CA THR A 7 10.55 -16.93 -23.97
C THR A 7 10.17 -18.38 -24.27
N GLY A 8 11.16 -19.25 -24.33
CA GLY A 8 10.97 -20.69 -24.42
C GLY A 8 12.33 -21.33 -24.31
N LEU A 9 12.51 -22.21 -23.33
CA LEU A 9 13.76 -22.90 -22.99
C LEU A 9 14.74 -22.09 -22.13
N VAL A 10 14.19 -21.49 -21.06
CA VAL A 10 14.74 -21.86 -19.76
C VAL A 10 14.34 -23.32 -19.55
N HIS A 11 15.27 -24.26 -19.61
CA HIS A 11 15.27 -25.57 -18.93
C HIS A 11 16.45 -26.40 -19.45
N ALA A 12 17.29 -26.81 -18.50
CA ALA A 12 18.34 -27.83 -18.60
C ALA A 12 19.70 -27.42 -19.20
N GLY A 13 20.62 -27.02 -18.30
CA GLY A 13 22.03 -27.42 -18.39
C GLY A 13 23.04 -26.35 -18.83
N LEU A 14 24.21 -26.35 -18.15
CA LEU A 14 25.45 -25.60 -18.41
C LEU A 14 25.39 -24.08 -18.12
N SER A 15 26.22 -23.45 -17.29
CA SER A 15 27.45 -23.82 -16.56
C SER A 15 27.57 -22.88 -15.35
N VAL A 16 27.90 -23.44 -14.18
CA VAL A 16 27.99 -22.72 -12.88
C VAL A 16 28.98 -21.53 -12.88
N ALA A 17 29.87 -21.44 -13.88
CA ALA A 17 30.87 -20.38 -13.99
C ALA A 17 30.34 -19.03 -14.52
N PHE A 18 29.24 -18.98 -15.28
CA PHE A 18 28.71 -17.70 -15.81
C PHE A 18 27.88 -16.92 -14.78
N VAL A 19 27.45 -17.61 -13.72
CA VAL A 19 26.58 -17.08 -12.66
C VAL A 19 27.37 -16.24 -11.64
N VAL A 20 28.67 -16.51 -11.47
CA VAL A 20 29.50 -15.89 -10.43
C VAL A 20 29.98 -14.48 -10.79
N THR A 21 30.20 -14.18 -12.06
CA THR A 21 30.68 -12.84 -12.49
C THR A 21 29.54 -11.82 -12.64
N LEU A 22 28.34 -12.25 -13.05
CA LEU A 22 27.13 -11.42 -13.03
C LEU A 22 26.64 -11.11 -11.60
N ALA A 23 27.11 -11.86 -10.60
CA ALA A 23 26.74 -11.67 -9.20
C ALA A 23 27.49 -10.51 -8.49
N LEU A 24 28.65 -10.05 -8.99
CA LEU A 24 29.42 -9.00 -8.30
C LEU A 24 29.01 -7.57 -8.66
N VAL A 25 28.31 -7.36 -9.78
CA VAL A 25 27.97 -5.99 -10.26
C VAL A 25 26.48 -5.67 -10.13
N ASN A 26 25.67 -6.59 -9.62
CA ASN A 26 24.21 -6.49 -9.77
C ASN A 26 23.41 -6.79 -8.49
N TRP A 27 23.86 -6.27 -7.34
CA TRP A 27 23.06 -6.21 -6.11
C TRP A 27 23.10 -4.79 -5.49
N ILE A 28 22.94 -3.77 -6.32
CA ILE A 28 22.43 -2.47 -5.86
C ILE A 28 21.02 -2.33 -6.46
N SER A 29 19.99 -2.71 -5.70
CA SER A 29 18.64 -2.11 -5.79
C SER A 29 17.79 -2.52 -4.59
N ALA A 30 17.82 -1.62 -3.60
CA ALA A 30 16.72 -1.23 -2.70
C ALA A 30 15.76 -2.30 -2.14
N SER A 31 16.10 -2.77 -0.94
CA SER A 31 15.21 -3.11 0.20
C SER A 31 13.74 -3.43 -0.10
N GLU A 32 13.38 -4.71 -0.07
CA GLU A 32 12.00 -5.16 0.18
C GLU A 32 11.67 -5.06 1.67
N ALA A 33 11.31 -3.86 2.12
CA ALA A 33 10.51 -3.72 3.32
C ALA A 33 9.06 -3.53 2.88
N THR A 34 8.28 -4.61 2.80
CA THR A 34 6.80 -4.50 2.83
C THR A 34 6.39 -4.14 4.26
N ALA A 35 6.71 -2.91 4.66
CA ALA A 35 6.29 -2.38 5.94
C ALA A 35 4.77 -2.13 5.89
N LYS A 36 3.99 -2.93 6.63
CA LYS A 36 2.66 -2.46 7.07
C LYS A 36 2.88 -1.12 7.77
N ARG A 37 2.16 -0.08 7.34
CA ARG A 37 2.24 1.21 8.01
C ARG A 37 1.76 1.03 9.44
N ALA A 38 2.60 1.40 10.40
CA ALA A 38 2.21 1.48 11.79
C ALA A 38 1.06 2.50 11.90
N VAL A 39 -0.10 2.04 12.40
CA VAL A 39 -1.24 2.91 12.64
C VAL A 39 -1.20 3.36 14.10
N PRO A 40 -1.22 4.67 14.39
CA PRO A 40 -1.22 5.19 15.74
C PRO A 40 -2.55 4.86 16.41
N ASP A 41 -2.51 4.67 17.72
CA ASP A 41 -3.68 4.24 18.47
C ASP A 41 -4.80 5.29 18.46
N SER A 42 -4.47 6.59 18.32
CA SER A 42 -5.48 7.65 18.15
C SER A 42 -6.37 7.39 16.93
N VAL A 43 -5.77 7.02 15.80
CA VAL A 43 -6.48 6.67 14.56
C VAL A 43 -7.26 5.38 14.75
N LYS A 44 -6.69 4.35 15.41
CA LYS A 44 -7.40 3.09 15.64
C LYS A 44 -8.67 3.30 16.46
N VAL A 45 -8.60 4.09 17.53
CA VAL A 45 -9.72 4.38 18.42
C VAL A 45 -10.75 5.25 17.70
N ALA A 46 -10.33 6.39 17.14
CA ALA A 46 -11.21 7.34 16.48
C ALA A 46 -11.96 6.73 15.28
N CYS A 47 -11.30 5.87 14.50
CA CYS A 47 -11.85 5.27 13.30
C CYS A 47 -12.44 3.87 13.52
N SER A 48 -12.43 3.31 14.73
CA SER A 48 -12.87 1.92 15.00
C SER A 48 -14.29 1.64 14.47
N GLY A 49 -15.23 2.53 14.75
CA GLY A 49 -16.61 2.39 14.26
C GLY A 49 -16.72 2.54 12.75
N ASP A 50 -15.97 3.49 12.17
CA ASP A 50 -15.95 3.75 10.73
C ASP A 50 -15.34 2.58 9.94
N TYR A 51 -14.28 1.95 10.46
CA TYR A 51 -13.65 0.77 9.87
C TYR A 51 -14.66 -0.38 9.77
N LYS A 52 -15.33 -0.70 10.88
CA LYS A 52 -16.32 -1.78 10.94
C LYS A 52 -17.52 -1.51 10.03
N ARG A 53 -17.96 -0.25 9.94
CA ARG A 53 -19.17 0.14 9.21
C ARG A 53 -18.98 0.28 7.70
N PHE A 54 -17.86 0.84 7.26
CA PHE A 54 -17.66 1.21 5.85
C PHE A 54 -16.64 0.34 5.13
N CYS A 55 -15.70 -0.26 5.87
CA CYS A 55 -14.58 -1.00 5.32
C CYS A 55 -14.38 -2.35 6.03
N PRO A 56 -15.42 -3.18 6.21
CA PRO A 56 -15.27 -4.48 6.85
C PRO A 56 -14.35 -5.38 6.00
N GLY A 57 -13.50 -6.17 6.66
CA GLY A 57 -12.62 -7.14 6.01
C GLY A 57 -11.29 -6.60 5.49
N TYR A 58 -11.02 -5.30 5.63
CA TYR A 58 -9.68 -4.75 5.37
C TYR A 58 -8.85 -4.65 6.65
N GLU A 59 -7.60 -5.11 6.58
CA GLU A 59 -6.67 -4.96 7.70
C GLU A 59 -6.28 -3.50 7.93
N ILE A 60 -6.17 -3.13 9.22
CA ILE A 60 -5.69 -1.84 9.67
C ILE A 60 -4.26 -1.60 9.16
N GLY A 61 -4.01 -0.43 8.57
CA GLY A 61 -2.73 -0.06 7.97
C GLY A 61 -2.45 -0.65 6.58
N SER A 62 -3.43 -1.36 6.00
CA SER A 62 -3.32 -1.84 4.61
C SER A 62 -3.66 -0.74 3.61
N SER A 63 -2.99 -0.73 2.46
CA SER A 63 -3.32 0.22 1.38
C SER A 63 -4.74 0.03 0.82
N LYS A 64 -5.34 -1.16 0.98
CA LYS A 64 -6.73 -1.42 0.63
C LYS A 64 -7.69 -0.66 1.55
N LEU A 65 -7.40 -0.64 2.85
CA LEU A 65 -8.18 0.12 3.82
C LEU A 65 -8.10 1.63 3.56
N ASP A 66 -6.91 2.16 3.29
CA ASP A 66 -6.73 3.59 2.97
C ASP A 66 -7.57 4.01 1.76
N ARG A 67 -7.59 3.18 0.70
CA ARG A 67 -8.42 3.40 -0.48
C ARG A 67 -9.91 3.34 -0.13
N CYS A 68 -10.34 2.36 0.66
CA CYS A 68 -11.73 2.24 1.10
C CYS A 68 -12.19 3.47 1.91
N MET A 69 -11.39 3.92 2.87
CA MET A 69 -11.68 5.11 3.67
C MET A 69 -11.70 6.38 2.82
N ARG A 70 -10.79 6.51 1.83
CA ARG A 70 -10.79 7.64 0.90
C ARG A 70 -12.07 7.70 0.04
N SER A 71 -12.55 6.55 -0.42
CA SER A 71 -13.80 6.44 -1.18
C SER A 71 -15.01 6.83 -0.33
N ASN A 72 -15.02 6.35 0.92
CA ASN A 72 -16.06 6.64 1.90
C ASN A 72 -15.85 7.97 2.63
N GLY A 73 -14.93 8.85 2.24
CA GLY A 73 -14.55 10.03 3.03
C GLY A 73 -15.69 11.00 3.38
N LYS A 74 -16.74 11.09 2.56
CA LYS A 74 -17.97 11.80 2.96
C LYS A 74 -18.64 11.06 4.12
N ARG A 75 -18.73 9.73 4.03
CA ARG A 75 -19.40 8.78 4.92
C ARG A 75 -18.84 8.66 6.32
N LEU A 76 -17.54 8.87 6.48
CA LEU A 76 -16.84 8.75 7.75
C LEU A 76 -17.24 9.84 8.75
N SER A 77 -17.00 9.57 10.04
CA SER A 77 -17.10 10.59 11.08
C SER A 77 -16.07 11.71 10.91
N ASN A 78 -16.43 12.94 11.31
CA ASN A 78 -15.50 14.07 11.27
C ASN A 78 -14.24 13.82 12.11
N VAL A 79 -14.36 13.10 13.23
CA VAL A 79 -13.24 12.76 14.11
C VAL A 79 -12.27 11.83 13.39
N CYS A 80 -12.75 10.76 12.76
CA CYS A 80 -11.89 9.83 12.02
C CYS A 80 -11.18 10.51 10.84
N VAL A 81 -11.87 11.36 10.07
CA VAL A 81 -11.25 12.05 8.93
C VAL A 81 -10.13 12.99 9.39
N ARG A 82 -10.31 13.69 10.51
CA ARG A 82 -9.27 14.54 11.09
C ARG A 82 -8.04 13.74 11.48
N GLU A 83 -8.21 12.67 12.27
CA GLU A 83 -7.10 11.83 12.71
C GLU A 83 -6.34 11.20 11.53
N LEU A 84 -7.04 10.72 10.50
CA LEU A 84 -6.39 10.16 9.30
C LEU A 84 -5.58 11.21 8.52
N VAL A 85 -6.04 12.46 8.49
CA VAL A 85 -5.33 13.56 7.81
C VAL A 85 -4.16 14.05 8.64
N ASP A 86 -4.35 14.24 9.94
CA ASP A 86 -3.32 14.73 10.86
C ASP A 86 -2.15 13.74 10.96
N ASN A 87 -2.43 12.43 10.87
CA ASN A 87 -1.41 11.38 10.83
C ASN A 87 -0.93 11.04 9.41
N GLY A 88 -1.32 11.80 8.38
CA GLY A 88 -0.80 11.65 7.01
C GLY A 88 -1.14 10.30 6.34
N MET A 89 -2.28 9.70 6.68
CA MET A 89 -2.77 8.44 6.08
C MET A 89 -3.65 8.69 4.85
N VAL A 90 -4.39 9.80 4.87
CA VAL A 90 -5.26 10.23 3.76
C VAL A 90 -4.99 11.69 3.42
N PRO A 91 -5.25 12.13 2.17
CA PRO A 91 -5.04 13.52 1.77
C PRO A 91 -6.02 14.46 2.48
N ARG A 92 -5.62 15.73 2.66
CA ARG A 92 -6.46 16.80 3.20
C ARG A 92 -7.77 17.02 2.42
N SER A 93 -7.85 16.58 1.16
CA SER A 93 -9.09 16.60 0.40
C SER A 93 -10.22 15.82 1.07
N LEU A 94 -9.91 14.85 1.93
CA LEU A 94 -10.90 14.11 2.69
C LEU A 94 -11.67 15.00 3.69
N LEU A 95 -11.01 15.99 4.31
CA LEU A 95 -11.67 16.96 5.19
C LEU A 95 -12.68 17.82 4.41
N SER A 96 -12.32 18.24 3.20
CA SER A 96 -13.24 19.00 2.35
C SER A 96 -14.47 18.18 1.94
N LYS A 97 -14.31 16.86 1.78
CA LYS A 97 -15.42 15.93 1.54
C LYS A 97 -16.30 15.76 2.76
N ALA A 98 -15.68 15.62 3.93
CA ALA A 98 -16.38 15.45 5.21
C ALA A 98 -17.17 16.70 5.61
N ARG A 99 -16.62 17.90 5.38
CA ARG A 99 -17.29 19.19 5.70
C ARG A 99 -18.55 19.45 4.88
N ARG A 100 -18.69 18.85 3.68
CA ARG A 100 -19.86 19.04 2.80
C ARG A 100 -21.06 18.15 3.20
N ARG A 101 -21.13 17.72 4.45
CA ARG A 101 -22.20 16.90 5.03
C ARG A 101 -22.87 17.64 6.16
#